data_AF-A0A8A1M5Q6-F1
#
_entry.id   AF-A0A8A1M5Q6-F1
#
_cell.length_a   1.000
_cell.length_b   1.000
_cell.length_c   1.000
_cell.angle_alpha   90.00
_cell.angle_beta   90.00
_cell.angle_gamma   90.00
#
_symmetry.space_group_name_H-M   'P 1'
#
loop_
_entity.id
_entity.type
_entity.pdbx_description
1 polymer ?
#
loop_
_entity_poly.entity_id
_entity_poly.type
_entity_poly.pdbx_seq_one_letter_code
_entity_poly.pdbx_strand_id
1 'polypeptide(L)'
;HGIMGLVTYILIFLQAAVGVAQYFFPVIIFGSVDNGKKIYKYHRVSGYVVFMLELATVAAATQTDYNKSTLHIQLWAVLVASVLVLGGVGARIKRQKMKIF
;
A
#
# COMPACT_ATOMS: atom_id res chain seq x y z
N HIS A 1 -8.64 9.01 -11.62
CA HIS A 1 -8.15 7.62 -11.70
C HIS A 1 -6.75 7.54 -12.34
N GLY A 2 -6.56 7.90 -13.62
CA GLY A 2 -5.28 7.68 -14.35
C GLY A 2 -4.00 8.12 -13.63
N ILE A 3 -3.85 9.40 -13.30
CA ILE A 3 -2.65 9.92 -12.59
C ILE A 3 -2.49 9.24 -11.22
N MET A 4 -3.57 9.14 -10.45
CA MET A 4 -3.55 8.50 -9.14
C MET A 4 -3.14 7.02 -9.23
N GLY A 5 -3.58 6.31 -10.27
CA GLY A 5 -3.16 4.94 -10.55
C GLY A 5 -1.69 4.83 -10.92
N LEU A 6 -1.16 5.73 -11.75
CA LEU A 6 0.26 5.79 -12.06
C LEU A 6 1.10 6.03 -10.80
N VAL A 7 0.72 7.02 -9.98
CA VAL A 7 1.38 7.32 -8.70
C VAL A 7 1.33 6.09 -7.79
N THR A 8 0.18 5.42 -7.70
CA THR A 8 0.02 4.20 -6.90
C THR A 8 0.99 3.10 -7.36
N TYR A 9 1.08 2.84 -8.66
CA TYR A 9 2.01 1.85 -9.20
C TYR A 9 3.47 2.17 -8.92
N ILE A 10 3.88 3.44 -9.08
CA ILE A 10 5.24 3.88 -8.74
C ILE A 10 5.51 3.61 -7.25
N LEU A 11 4.56 3.96 -6.38
CA LEU A 11 4.71 3.75 -4.94
C LEU A 11 4.74 2.26 -4.57
N ILE A 12 3.92 1.40 -5.20
CA ILE A 12 4.00 -0.05 -5.03
C ILE A 12 5.38 -0.57 -5.41
N PHE A 13 5.91 -0.12 -6.55
CA PHE A 13 7.22 -0.56 -7.02
C PHE A 13 8.33 -0.15 -6.04
N LEU A 14 8.35 1.13 -5.62
CA LEU A 14 9.29 1.62 -4.62
C LEU A 14 9.15 0.87 -3.29
N GLN A 15 7.91 0.60 -2.88
CA GLN A 15 7.63 -0.12 -1.65
C GLN A 15 8.16 -1.55 -1.69
N ALA A 16 7.96 -2.27 -2.80
CA ALA A 16 8.52 -3.59 -3.03
C ALA A 16 10.06 -3.56 -3.06
N ALA A 17 10.65 -2.59 -3.78
CA ALA A 17 12.10 -2.43 -3.88
C ALA A 17 12.74 -2.18 -2.50
N VAL A 18 12.17 -1.28 -1.68
CA VAL A 18 12.63 -1.03 -0.31
C VAL A 18 12.49 -2.30 0.54
N GLY A 19 11.37 -3.02 0.43
CA GLY A 19 11.13 -4.28 1.14
C GLY A 19 12.19 -5.34 0.82
N VAL A 20 12.51 -5.50 -0.47
CA VAL A 20 13.56 -6.41 -0.96
C VAL A 20 14.93 -5.98 -0.46
N ALA A 21 15.26 -4.70 -0.61
CA ALA A 21 16.54 -4.14 -0.20
C ALA A 21 16.82 -4.37 1.30
N GLN A 22 15.86 -4.02 2.16
CA GLN A 22 16.07 -4.08 3.61
C GLN A 22 16.03 -5.50 4.16
N TYR A 23 15.36 -6.44 3.49
CA TYR A 23 15.24 -7.82 3.94
C TYR A 23 16.35 -8.73 3.39
N PHE A 24 16.59 -8.70 2.08
CA PHE A 24 17.52 -9.62 1.42
C PHE A 24 18.92 -9.06 1.26
N PHE A 25 19.07 -7.74 1.13
CA PHE A 25 20.37 -7.10 0.88
C PHE A 25 20.77 -6.03 1.93
N PRO A 26 20.51 -6.24 3.24
CA PRO A 26 20.69 -5.18 4.23
C PRO A 26 22.15 -4.72 4.39
N VAL A 27 23.12 -5.64 4.26
CA VAL A 27 24.55 -5.29 4.36
C VAL A 27 25.02 -4.50 3.13
N ILE A 28 24.60 -4.92 1.93
CA ILE A 28 25.02 -4.30 0.67
C ILE A 28 24.46 -2.88 0.54
N ILE A 29 23.19 -2.67 0.92
CA ILE A 29 22.48 -1.40 0.68
C ILE A 29 22.51 -0.47 1.90
N PHE A 30 22.39 -1.02 3.12
CA PHE A 30 22.28 -0.23 4.35
C PHE A 30 23.53 -0.33 5.25
N GLY A 31 24.57 -1.03 4.79
CA GLY A 31 25.86 -1.17 5.47
C GLY A 31 25.87 -2.14 6.65
N SER A 32 24.70 -2.51 7.18
CA SER A 32 24.58 -3.51 8.25
C SER A 32 23.18 -4.09 8.32
N VAL A 33 23.07 -5.28 8.93
CA VAL A 33 21.78 -5.93 9.22
C VAL A 33 20.92 -5.06 10.13
N ASP A 34 21.53 -4.40 11.12
CA ASP A 34 20.80 -3.56 12.07
C ASP A 34 20.24 -2.30 11.43
N ASN A 35 20.95 -1.71 10.46
CA ASN A 35 20.43 -0.59 9.69
C ASN A 35 19.25 -1.01 8.82
N GLY A 36 19.32 -2.17 8.14
CA GLY A 36 18.18 -2.72 7.39
C GLY A 36 16.94 -2.91 8.29
N LYS A 37 17.12 -3.49 9.48
CA LYS A 37 16.02 -3.66 10.46
C LYS A 37 15.38 -2.33 10.89
N LYS A 38 16.15 -1.24 10.98
CA LYS A 38 15.60 0.10 11.30
C LYS A 38 14.67 0.63 10.20
N ILE A 39 14.85 0.22 8.95
CA ILE A 39 13.99 0.63 7.81
C ILE A 39 12.62 -0.05 7.88
N TYR A 40 12.54 -1.26 8.44
CA TYR A 40 11.31 -2.06 8.47
C TYR A 40 10.10 -1.31 9.06
N LYS A 41 10.29 -0.46 10.08
CA LYS A 41 9.17 0.32 10.66
C LYS A 41 8.58 1.30 9.65
N TYR A 42 9.43 1.98 8.88
CA TYR A 42 9.01 2.94 7.86
C TYR A 42 8.37 2.21 6.68
N HIS A 43 8.99 1.14 6.19
CA HIS A 43 8.40 0.28 5.16
C HIS A 43 7.02 -0.21 5.59
N ARG A 44 6.83 -0.61 6.84
CA ARG A 44 5.52 -1.07 7.30
C ARG A 44 4.47 0.03 7.32
N VAL A 45 4.80 1.22 7.84
CA VAL A 45 3.87 2.36 7.88
C VAL A 45 3.55 2.87 6.48
N SER A 46 4.56 3.05 5.62
CA SER A 46 4.35 3.44 4.22
C SER A 46 3.48 2.41 3.50
N GLY A 47 3.62 1.13 3.81
CA GLY A 47 2.79 0.07 3.24
C GLY A 47 1.30 0.25 3.52
N TYR A 48 0.94 0.69 4.72
CA TYR A 48 -0.46 1.00 5.04
C TYR A 48 -0.97 2.24 4.29
N VAL A 49 -0.11 3.24 4.07
CA VAL A 49 -0.46 4.43 3.29
C VAL A 49 -0.66 4.08 1.81
N VAL A 50 0.26 3.31 1.22
CA VAL A 50 0.16 2.83 -0.16
C VAL A 50 -1.07 1.95 -0.34
N PHE A 51 -1.35 1.05 0.60
CA PHE A 51 -2.56 0.23 0.59
C PHE A 51 -3.86 1.05 0.62
N MET A 52 -3.93 2.11 1.44
CA MET A 52 -5.07 3.02 1.42
C MET A 52 -5.23 3.72 0.06
N LEU A 53 -4.12 4.13 -0.55
CA LEU A 53 -4.12 4.76 -1.87
C LEU A 53 -4.57 3.78 -2.97
N GLU A 54 -4.22 2.50 -2.88
CA GLU A 54 -4.71 1.45 -3.78
C GLU A 54 -6.24 1.33 -3.72
N LEU A 55 -6.81 1.22 -2.52
CA LEU A 55 -8.26 1.14 -2.34
C LEU A 55 -8.97 2.39 -2.87
N ALA A 56 -8.41 3.57 -2.60
CA ALA A 56 -8.92 4.84 -3.15
C ALA A 56 -8.84 4.85 -4.70
N THR A 57 -7.79 4.27 -5.27
CA THR A 57 -7.60 4.16 -6.73
C THR A 57 -8.63 3.26 -7.39
N VAL A 58 -8.95 2.12 -6.76
CA VAL A 58 -10.01 1.22 -7.23
C VAL A 58 -11.38 1.91 -7.11
N ALA A 59 -11.66 2.59 -6.00
CA ALA A 59 -12.88 3.37 -5.86
C ALA A 59 -12.99 4.46 -6.95
N ALA A 60 -11.92 5.19 -7.24
CA ALA A 60 -11.90 6.18 -8.32
C ALA A 60 -12.03 5.55 -9.72
N ALA A 61 -11.61 4.30 -9.92
CA ALA A 61 -11.78 3.58 -11.18
C ALA A 61 -13.28 3.40 -11.52
N THR A 62 -14.12 3.20 -10.50
CA THR A 62 -15.59 3.08 -10.70
C THR A 62 -16.22 4.36 -11.25
N GLN A 63 -15.54 5.50 -11.16
CA GLN A 63 -16.04 6.78 -11.62
C GLN A 63 -15.63 7.13 -13.05
N THR A 64 -14.82 6.29 -13.69
CA THR A 64 -14.42 6.45 -15.10
C THR A 64 -15.60 6.22 -16.03
N ASP A 65 -15.56 6.85 -17.21
CA ASP A 65 -16.60 6.69 -18.23
C ASP A 65 -16.74 5.24 -18.66
N TYR A 66 -15.61 4.55 -18.87
CA TYR A 66 -15.61 3.12 -19.21
C TYR A 66 -16.36 2.27 -18.17
N ASN A 67 -16.16 2.54 -16.86
CA ASN A 67 -16.92 1.84 -15.84
C ASN A 67 -18.40 2.20 -15.89
N LYS A 68 -18.74 3.49 -16.01
CA LYS A 68 -20.13 3.96 -16.03
C LYS A 68 -20.91 3.48 -17.25
N SER A 69 -20.26 3.29 -18.39
CA SER A 69 -20.89 2.92 -19.66
C SER A 69 -20.81 1.43 -20.00
N THR A 70 -19.84 0.69 -19.45
CA THR A 70 -19.56 -0.70 -19.85
C THR A 70 -19.64 -1.69 -18.70
N LEU A 71 -18.91 -1.43 -17.61
CA LEU A 71 -18.73 -2.42 -16.54
C LEU A 71 -19.79 -2.33 -15.45
N HIS A 72 -20.34 -1.13 -15.22
CA HIS A 72 -21.33 -0.80 -14.20
C HIS A 72 -20.95 -1.27 -12.79
N ILE A 73 -19.66 -1.30 -12.46
CA ILE A 73 -19.20 -1.65 -11.10
C ILE A 73 -19.67 -0.54 -10.16
N GLN A 74 -20.43 -0.93 -9.14
CA GLN A 74 -21.06 -0.01 -8.22
C GLN A 74 -20.06 0.48 -7.15
N LEU A 75 -19.92 1.80 -7.02
CA LEU A 75 -19.00 2.42 -6.05
C LEU A 75 -19.26 1.94 -4.62
N TRP A 76 -20.52 1.85 -4.19
CA TRP A 76 -20.86 1.44 -2.83
C TRP A 76 -20.38 0.02 -2.53
N ALA A 77 -20.46 -0.90 -3.50
CA ALA A 77 -19.98 -2.28 -3.34
C ALA A 77 -18.45 -2.30 -3.14
N VAL A 78 -17.72 -1.49 -3.90
CA VAL A 78 -16.26 -1.31 -3.74
C VAL A 78 -15.91 -0.70 -2.39
N LEU A 79 -16.69 0.28 -1.90
CA LEU A 79 -16.47 0.88 -0.59
C LEU A 79 -16.71 -0.11 0.55
N VAL A 80 -17.78 -0.92 0.48
CA VAL A 80 -18.05 -1.98 1.47
C VAL A 80 -16.90 -2.99 1.48
N ALA A 81 -16.47 -3.47 0.31
CA ALA A 81 -15.34 -4.39 0.21
C ALA A 81 -14.05 -3.76 0.79
N SER A 82 -13.79 -2.48 0.50
CA SER A 82 -12.64 -1.75 1.03
C SER A 82 -12.67 -1.65 2.55
N VAL A 83 -13.84 -1.41 3.16
CA VAL A 83 -13.99 -1.36 4.62
C VAL A 83 -13.72 -2.72 5.25
N LEU A 84 -14.24 -3.82 4.67
CA LEU A 84 -13.97 -5.18 5.16
C LEU A 84 -12.48 -5.52 5.09
N VAL A 85 -11.85 -5.17 3.98
CA VAL A 85 -10.41 -5.34 3.74
C VAL A 85 -9.59 -4.55 4.77
N LEU A 86 -9.96 -3.28 5.02
CA LEU A 86 -9.33 -2.46 6.05
C LEU A 86 -9.53 -3.02 7.46
N GLY A 87 -10.71 -3.55 7.76
CA GLY A 87 -10.99 -4.23 9.04
C GLY A 87 -10.09 -5.44 9.25
N GLY A 88 -9.95 -6.29 8.22
CA GLY A 88 -9.10 -7.49 8.27
C GLY A 88 -7.60 -7.16 8.43
N VAL A 89 -7.11 -6.15 7.70
CA VAL A 89 -5.72 -5.68 7.84
C VAL A 89 -5.52 -5.00 9.19
N GLY A 90 -6.45 -4.14 9.60
CA GLY A 90 -6.46 -3.41 10.88
C GLY A 90 -6.34 -4.33 12.08
N ALA A 91 -7.11 -5.42 12.11
CA ALA A 91 -7.06 -6.44 13.16
C ALA A 91 -5.68 -7.12 13.29
N ARG A 92 -4.85 -7.11 12.24
CA ARG A 92 -3.52 -7.73 12.20
C ARG A 92 -2.37 -6.74 12.40
N ILE A 93 -2.67 -5.46 12.65
CA ILE A 93 -1.65 -4.43 12.87
C ILE A 93 -0.89 -4.72 14.18
N LYS A 94 0.42 -4.97 14.06
CA LYS A 94 1.30 -5.16 15.22
C LYS A 94 1.95 -3.83 15.60
N ARG A 95 1.27 -3.01 16.41
CA ARG A 95 1.74 -1.66 16.82
C ARG A 95 3.18 -1.63 17.34
N GLN A 96 3.57 -2.66 18.10
CA GLN A 96 4.94 -2.82 18.62
C GLN A 96 6.05 -2.80 17.55
N LYS A 97 5.73 -3.14 16.30
CA LYS A 97 6.69 -3.16 15.18
C LYS A 97 6.77 -1.82 14.41
N MET A 98 6.10 -0.77 14.89
CA MET A 98 5.97 0.53 14.19
C MET A 98 6.26 1.73 15.10
N LYS A 99 7.10 1.57 16.11
CA LYS A 99 7.49 2.69 16.99
C LYS A 99 8.38 3.66 16.22
N ILE A 100 7.82 4.79 15.81
CA ILE A 100 8.52 5.83 15.04
C ILE A 100 9.29 6.77 15.97
N PHE A 101 8.83 6.92 17.21
CA PHE A 101 9.44 7.67 18.32
C PHE A 101 9.68 6.74 19.51
#